data_AF-A0A8X6JCL6-F1
#
_entry.id   AF-A0A8X6JCL6-F1
#
_cell.length_a   1.000
_cell.length_b   1.000
_cell.length_c   1.000
_cell.angle_alpha   90.00
_cell.angle_beta   90.00
_cell.angle_gamma   90.00
#
_symmetry.space_group_name_H-M   'P 1'
#
loop_
_entity.id
_entity.type
_entity.pdbx_description
1 polymer ?
#
loop_
_entity_poly.entity_id
_entity_poly.type
_entity_poly.pdbx_seq_one_letter_code
_entity_poly.pdbx_strand_id
1 'polypeptide(L)'
;MKIRSAPVAETPEQRQARLQEDQVNHRVARAAETPLQHVARLLGLRKQSNVTIPLKWKTQMHDSIMYHKRYDYESNNLLDIGRMSNVCLKCSTLKWKGETPDMCCSSG
;
A
#
# COMPACT_ATOMS: atom_id res chain seq x y z
N MET A 1 -1.53 3.18 45.53
CA MET A 1 -2.52 3.39 44.45
C MET A 1 -2.04 4.53 43.57
N LYS A 2 -1.80 4.31 42.27
CA LYS A 2 -1.47 5.38 41.31
C LYS A 2 -2.72 5.67 40.51
N ILE A 3 -3.40 6.76 40.82
CA ILE A 3 -4.54 7.26 40.05
C ILE A 3 -3.98 7.67 38.68
N ARG A 4 -4.31 6.91 37.63
CA ARG A 4 -4.09 7.36 36.25
C ARG A 4 -5.13 8.44 35.99
N SER A 5 -4.69 9.69 35.98
CA SER A 5 -5.49 10.81 35.50
C SER A 5 -5.94 10.51 34.07
N ALA A 6 -7.24 10.50 33.81
CA ALA A 6 -7.77 10.42 32.46
C ALA A 6 -7.30 11.66 31.69
N PRO A 7 -6.80 11.54 30.45
CA PRO A 7 -6.48 12.70 29.64
C PRO A 7 -7.76 13.53 29.47
N VAL A 8 -7.70 14.81 29.83
CA VAL A 8 -8.78 15.77 29.59
C VAL A 8 -9.10 15.72 28.10
N ALA A 9 -10.32 15.31 27.76
CA ALA A 9 -10.77 15.28 26.37
C ALA A 9 -10.81 16.72 25.87
N GLU A 10 -9.93 17.05 24.94
CA GLU A 10 -9.93 18.37 24.30
C GLU A 10 -11.24 18.59 23.56
N THR A 11 -11.73 19.82 23.64
CA THR A 11 -12.84 20.28 22.80
C THR A 11 -12.41 20.33 21.34
N PRO A 12 -13.35 20.21 20.39
CA PRO A 12 -13.08 20.39 18.96
C PRO A 12 -12.38 21.72 18.66
N GLU A 13 -12.75 22.80 19.35
CA GLU A 13 -12.19 24.14 19.18
C GLU A 13 -10.73 24.20 19.65
N GLN A 14 -10.42 23.64 20.83
CA GLN A 14 -9.05 23.53 21.32
C GLN A 14 -8.18 22.68 20.40
N ARG A 15 -8.73 21.57 19.88
CA ARG A 15 -8.05 20.74 18.90
C ARG A 15 -7.76 21.51 17.62
N GLN A 16 -8.72 22.28 17.13
CA GLN A 16 -8.58 23.07 15.90
C GLN A 16 -7.51 24.16 16.08
N ALA A 17 -7.54 24.88 17.20
CA ALA A 17 -6.54 25.91 17.52
C ALA A 17 -5.13 25.32 17.58
N ARG A 18 -4.94 24.19 18.28
CA ARG A 18 -3.64 23.51 18.31
C ARG A 18 -3.18 23.06 16.93
N LEU A 19 -4.07 22.49 16.11
CA LEU A 19 -3.70 22.06 14.75
C LEU A 19 -3.28 23.23 13.86
N GLN A 20 -3.92 24.39 14.00
CA GLN A 20 -3.54 25.60 13.28
C GLN A 20 -2.16 26.10 13.72
N GLU A 21 -1.90 26.11 15.02
CA GLU A 21 -0.59 26.46 15.58
C GLU A 21 0.50 25.50 15.10
N ASP A 22 0.27 24.20 15.18
CA ASP A 22 1.18 23.17 14.69
C ASP A 22 1.48 23.36 13.20
N GLN A 23 0.46 23.67 12.38
CA GLN A 23 0.65 23.95 10.97
C GLN A 23 1.56 25.16 10.71
N VAL A 24 1.39 26.24 11.47
CA VAL A 24 2.23 27.43 11.38
C VAL A 24 3.66 27.10 11.80
N ASN A 25 3.84 26.44 12.93
CA ASN A 25 5.14 26.01 13.44
C ASN A 25 5.89 25.14 12.43
N HIS A 26 5.21 24.16 11.83
CA HIS A 26 5.79 23.32 10.78
C HIS A 26 6.14 24.10 9.51
N ARG A 27 5.37 25.13 9.13
CA ARG A 27 5.70 25.99 7.99
C ARG A 27 6.96 26.81 8.27
N VAL A 28 7.06 27.42 9.45
CA VAL A 28 8.24 28.20 9.85
C VAL A 28 9.48 27.32 9.92
N ALA A 29 9.37 26.14 10.55
CA ALA A 29 10.48 25.18 10.63
C ALA A 29 10.96 24.75 9.23
N ARG A 30 10.04 24.48 8.29
CA ARG A 30 10.38 24.14 6.89
C ARG A 30 11.06 25.29 6.15
N ALA A 31 10.66 26.53 6.38
CA ALA A 31 11.28 27.69 5.75
C ALA A 31 12.71 27.95 6.27
N ALA A 32 12.98 27.57 7.53
CA ALA A 32 14.31 27.66 8.14
C ALA A 32 15.20 26.42 7.90
N GLU A 33 14.73 25.41 7.15
CA GLU A 33 15.51 24.20 6.86
C GLU A 33 16.78 24.53 6.04
N THR A 34 17.92 24.00 6.49
CA THR A 34 19.13 23.95 5.66
C THR A 34 18.99 22.90 4.54
N PRO A 35 19.77 22.99 3.45
CA PRO A 35 19.75 21.98 2.39
C PRO A 35 20.01 20.55 2.88
N LEU A 36 20.91 20.37 3.86
CA LEU A 36 21.20 19.05 4.45
C LEU A 36 20.01 18.50 5.26
N GLN A 37 19.36 19.34 6.07
CA GLN A 37 18.16 18.96 6.82
C GLN A 37 16.99 18.63 5.89
N HIS A 38 16.85 19.39 4.79
CA HIS A 38 15.86 19.13 3.76
C HIS A 38 16.04 17.72 3.15
N VAL A 39 17.26 17.39 2.74
CA VAL A 39 17.59 16.06 2.21
C VAL A 39 17.33 14.96 3.24
N ALA A 40 17.76 15.16 4.50
CA ALA A 40 17.52 14.21 5.57
C ALA A 40 16.01 13.96 5.81
N ARG A 41 15.18 15.02 5.80
CA ARG A 41 13.72 14.89 5.92
C ARG A 41 13.12 14.12 4.74
N LEU A 42 13.52 14.41 3.50
CA LEU A 42 13.03 13.68 2.32
C LEU A 42 13.41 12.19 2.37
N LEU A 43 14.63 11.87 2.78
CA LEU A 43 15.07 10.49 2.96
C LEU A 43 14.30 9.78 4.07
N GLY A 44 14.01 10.47 5.18
CA GLY A 44 13.16 9.96 6.26
C GLY A 44 11.73 9.65 5.78
N LEU A 45 11.12 10.57 5.04
CA LEU A 45 9.78 10.38 4.46
C LEU A 45 9.75 9.21 3.47
N ARG A 46 10.79 9.05 2.64
CA ARG A 46 10.90 7.92 1.71
C ARG A 46 11.03 6.58 2.44
N LYS A 47 11.78 6.53 3.55
CA LYS A 47 11.87 5.33 4.38
C LYS A 47 10.52 5.00 5.01
N GLN A 48 9.79 6.00 5.52
CA GLN A 48 8.46 5.80 6.09
C GLN A 48 7.40 5.42 5.04
N SER A 49 7.44 5.99 3.82
CA SER A 49 6.52 5.62 2.75
C SER A 49 6.75 4.20 2.25
N ASN A 50 8.00 3.74 2.20
CA ASN A 50 8.34 2.34 1.94
C ASN A 50 7.83 1.39 3.04
N VAL A 51 7.68 1.88 4.28
CA VAL A 51 7.15 1.11 5.42
C VAL A 51 5.62 1.16 5.48
N THR A 52 4.99 2.25 5.00
CA THR A 52 3.56 2.53 5.26
C THR A 52 2.67 2.37 4.03
N ILE A 53 3.18 2.52 2.80
CA ILE A 53 2.36 2.30 1.60
C ILE A 53 2.70 0.93 1.03
N PRO A 54 1.71 0.04 0.85
CA PRO A 54 1.95 -1.21 0.19
C PRO A 54 1.88 -0.93 -1.32
N LEU A 55 2.84 -0.16 -1.83
CA LEU A 55 3.03 0.10 -3.27
C LEU A 55 3.18 -1.21 -4.06
N LYS A 56 3.56 -2.29 -3.37
CA LYS A 56 3.44 -3.66 -3.87
C LYS A 56 2.01 -4.01 -4.32
N TRP A 57 0.96 -3.78 -3.52
CA TRP A 57 -0.40 -4.18 -3.93
C TRP A 57 -0.93 -3.39 -5.11
N LYS A 58 -0.69 -2.08 -5.19
CA LYS A 58 -1.19 -1.26 -6.32
C LYS A 58 -0.50 -1.62 -7.63
N THR A 59 0.79 -1.91 -7.58
CA THR A 59 1.57 -2.35 -8.76
C THR A 59 1.21 -3.80 -9.12
N GLN A 60 0.98 -4.65 -8.13
CA GLN A 60 0.62 -6.07 -8.32
C GLN A 60 -0.85 -6.30 -8.71
N MET A 61 -1.76 -5.37 -8.40
CA MET A 61 -3.16 -5.45 -8.86
C MET A 61 -3.28 -5.26 -10.39
N HIS A 62 -2.34 -4.54 -11.02
CA HIS A 62 -2.26 -4.55 -12.47
C HIS A 62 -1.90 -5.95 -13.01
N ASP A 63 -1.06 -6.71 -12.29
CA ASP A 63 -0.70 -8.08 -12.65
C ASP A 63 -1.82 -9.10 -12.35
N SER A 64 -2.77 -8.80 -11.44
CA SER A 64 -3.93 -9.67 -11.18
C SER A 64 -5.11 -9.43 -12.14
N ILE A 65 -5.18 -8.24 -12.75
CA ILE A 65 -6.17 -7.92 -13.80
C ILE A 65 -5.71 -8.44 -15.17
N MET A 66 -4.39 -8.53 -15.41
CA MET A 66 -3.83 -8.99 -16.68
C MET A 66 -3.40 -10.46 -16.59
N TYR A 67 -4.17 -11.33 -17.24
CA TYR A 67 -3.85 -12.75 -17.36
C TYR A 67 -2.58 -12.94 -18.20
N HIS A 68 -1.47 -13.30 -17.56
CA HIS A 68 -0.22 -13.53 -18.28
C HIS A 68 0.25 -14.97 -18.12
N LYS A 69 -0.02 -15.80 -19.15
CA LYS A 69 0.35 -17.23 -19.24
C LYS A 69 1.84 -17.54 -18.96
N ARG A 70 2.72 -16.53 -19.02
CA ARG A 70 4.18 -16.67 -18.84
C ARG A 70 4.66 -16.35 -17.42
N TYR A 71 3.79 -15.87 -16.53
CA TYR A 71 4.19 -15.54 -15.16
C TYR A 71 4.07 -16.76 -14.26
N ASP A 72 5.09 -16.93 -13.41
CA ASP A 72 5.08 -17.94 -12.35
C ASP A 72 4.44 -17.35 -11.08
N TYR A 73 3.11 -17.40 -11.04
CA TYR A 73 2.32 -16.91 -9.91
C TYR A 73 2.57 -17.70 -8.60
N GLU A 74 3.12 -18.91 -8.67
CA GLU A 74 3.46 -19.73 -7.49
C GLU A 74 4.62 -19.14 -6.70
N SER A 75 5.58 -18.51 -7.39
CA SER A 75 6.73 -17.84 -6.75
C SER A 75 6.36 -16.58 -5.95
N ASN A 76 5.10 -16.15 -6.03
CA ASN A 76 4.65 -14.91 -5.43
C ASN A 76 4.04 -15.16 -4.04
N ASN A 77 4.84 -14.96 -2.99
CA ASN A 77 4.41 -15.11 -1.58
C ASN A 77 3.25 -14.19 -1.14
N LEU A 78 2.76 -13.30 -2.00
CA LEU A 78 1.60 -12.45 -1.74
C LEU A 78 0.30 -12.98 -2.37
N LEU A 79 0.36 -14.05 -3.17
CA LEU A 79 -0.78 -14.64 -3.87
C LEU A 79 -0.92 -16.12 -3.49
N ASP A 80 -1.99 -16.48 -2.77
CA ASP A 80 -2.34 -17.87 -2.48
C ASP A 80 -3.26 -18.46 -3.57
N ILE A 81 -2.82 -18.36 -4.83
CA ILE A 81 -3.56 -18.86 -6.00
C ILE A 81 -2.89 -20.09 -6.65
N GLY A 82 -1.63 -20.36 -6.29
CA GLY A 82 -0.85 -21.48 -6.81
C GLY A 82 -0.54 -21.41 -8.31
N ARG A 83 -0.01 -22.51 -8.86
CA ARG A 83 0.40 -22.60 -10.28
C ARG A 83 -0.77 -22.90 -11.22
N MET A 84 -0.73 -22.30 -12.40
CA MET A 84 -1.59 -22.66 -13.54
C MET A 84 -1.11 -23.98 -14.17
N SER A 85 -1.60 -25.10 -13.65
CA SER A 85 -1.16 -26.44 -14.07
C SER A 85 -2.13 -27.16 -15.01
N ASN A 86 -3.36 -26.65 -15.17
CA ASN A 86 -4.38 -27.28 -16.00
C ASN A 86 -4.46 -26.63 -17.38
N VAL A 87 -4.83 -27.38 -18.42
CA VAL A 87 -5.10 -26.83 -19.74
C VAL A 87 -6.61 -26.70 -19.94
N CYS A 88 -7.06 -25.55 -20.44
CA CYS A 88 -8.45 -25.36 -20.85
C CYS A 88 -8.74 -26.16 -22.11
N LEU A 89 -9.80 -26.99 -22.10
CA LEU A 89 -10.20 -27.79 -23.26
C LEU A 89 -10.78 -26.95 -24.41
N LYS A 90 -11.24 -25.72 -24.14
CA LYS A 90 -11.92 -24.85 -25.11
C LYS A 90 -10.96 -23.92 -25.84
N CYS A 91 -10.01 -23.31 -25.12
CA CYS A 91 -9.05 -22.35 -25.69
C CYS A 91 -7.59 -22.79 -25.61
N SER A 92 -7.29 -23.96 -25.04
CA SER A 92 -5.92 -24.50 -24.89
C SER A 92 -4.95 -23.61 -24.08
N THR A 93 -5.50 -22.71 -23.27
CA THR A 93 -4.74 -21.85 -22.34
C THR A 93 -4.52 -22.56 -21.01
N LEU A 94 -3.36 -22.34 -20.36
CA LEU A 94 -3.10 -22.84 -19.00
C LEU A 94 -4.08 -22.17 -18.03
N LYS A 95 -4.54 -22.81 -16.96
CA LYS A 95 -5.55 -22.31 -16.01
C LYS A 95 -5.34 -22.88 -14.60
N TRP A 96 -5.97 -22.30 -13.58
CA TRP A 96 -5.88 -22.80 -12.20
C TRP A 96 -6.83 -23.98 -11.92
N LYS A 97 -6.54 -24.71 -10.83
CA LYS A 97 -7.42 -25.79 -10.33
C LYS A 97 -8.62 -25.16 -9.63
N GLY A 98 -9.81 -25.26 -10.24
CA GLY A 98 -11.04 -24.66 -9.71
C GLY A 98 -11.43 -23.33 -10.35
N GLU A 99 -10.67 -22.85 -11.34
CA GLU A 99 -11.06 -21.67 -12.12
C GLU A 99 -12.40 -21.89 -12.85
N THR A 100 -13.28 -20.90 -12.77
CA THR A 100 -14.61 -20.96 -13.38
C THR A 100 -14.50 -21.14 -14.90
N PRO A 101 -15.38 -21.96 -15.50
CA PRO A 101 -15.49 -22.05 -16.94
C PRO A 101 -15.66 -20.65 -17.56
N ASP A 102 -15.01 -20.40 -18.69
CA ASP A 102 -14.97 -19.15 -19.46
C ASP A 102 -14.07 -18.00 -18.98
N MET A 103 -13.55 -17.98 -17.73
CA MET A 103 -12.60 -16.93 -17.30
C MET A 103 -11.33 -16.88 -18.17
N CYS A 104 -10.73 -18.04 -18.45
CA CYS A 104 -9.61 -18.20 -19.38
C CYS A 104 -9.97 -18.01 -20.87
N CYS A 105 -11.25 -17.90 -21.25
CA CYS A 105 -11.70 -17.78 -22.65
C CYS A 105 -12.19 -16.36 -23.01
N SER A 106 -12.51 -15.53 -22.02
CA SER A 106 -13.08 -14.19 -22.23
C SER A 106 -12.04 -13.09 -22.43
N SER A 107 -10.77 -13.32 -22.09
CA SER A 107 -9.70 -12.32 -22.18
C SER A 107 -8.33 -13.01 -22.35
N GLY A 108 -8.04 -13.48 -23.57
CA GLY A 108 -6.76 -14.14 -23.89
C GLY A 108 -5.53 -13.33 -23.49
#